data_AF-A0A849MK71-F1
#
_entry.id   AF-A0A849MK71-F1
#
_cell.length_a   1.000
_cell.length_b   1.000
_cell.length_c   1.000
_cell.angle_alpha   90.00
_cell.angle_beta   90.00
_cell.angle_gamma   90.00
#
_symmetry.space_group_name_H-M   'P 1'
#
loop_
_entity.id
_entity.type
_entity.pdbx_description
1 polymer ?
#
loop_
_entity_poly.entity_id
_entity_poly.type
_entity_poly.pdbx_seq_one_letter_code
_entity_poly.pdbx_strand_id
1 'polypeptide(L)'
;MELKWGGLQSLLKGWGRVDDGYQLYVHTLTFGKIIDHEKRLDANNKKVKEISYVGITGRSWLKRLDEHIAKIRKGTGYLFHQAVNKSLSNRDMVYSFELFDINLSFEEAMYLEEMLVDGWSTLAPHGFNMIPGGFRGISELSKRRLLKKNDTNLYGQDLLDKRNETISKFIDRELKKGNSNSLISDWWSDDDNYWRIMESHSKRLNKAQVNKIWALYAKGLSLDQIKEQVGALNERQVKGVLDEKYYKRQ
;
A
#
# COMPACT_ATOMS: atom_id res chain seq x y z
N MET A 1 16.70 -21.17 9.54
CA MET A 1 15.74 -20.08 9.26
C MET A 1 14.48 -20.41 10.03
N GLU A 2 14.36 -19.89 11.25
CA GLU A 2 13.14 -20.08 12.07
C GLU A 2 12.03 -19.21 11.49
N LEU A 3 11.04 -19.87 10.88
CA LEU A 3 9.77 -19.25 10.54
C LEU A 3 9.00 -19.03 11.84
N LYS A 4 8.96 -17.78 12.32
CA LYS A 4 8.07 -17.39 13.42
C LYS A 4 6.65 -17.30 12.87
N TRP A 5 5.76 -18.15 13.40
CA TRP A 5 4.37 -18.29 12.99
C TRP A 5 3.52 -17.11 13.47
N GLY A 6 3.16 -16.20 12.55
CA GLY A 6 2.16 -15.14 12.75
C GLY A 6 0.71 -15.60 12.52
N GLY A 7 0.40 -16.87 12.79
CA GLY A 7 -0.90 -17.50 12.48
C GLY A 7 -1.72 -17.91 13.70
N LEU A 8 -1.46 -17.37 14.89
CA LEU A 8 -2.09 -17.86 16.13
C LEU A 8 -3.52 -17.35 16.38
N GLN A 9 -3.99 -16.33 15.65
CA GLN A 9 -5.31 -15.72 15.91
C GLN A 9 -6.49 -16.62 15.53
N SER A 10 -6.35 -17.55 14.59
CA SER A 10 -7.41 -18.50 14.21
C SER A 10 -7.47 -19.77 15.07
N LEU A 11 -6.53 -19.95 16.00
CA LEU A 11 -6.49 -21.12 16.89
C LEU A 11 -7.31 -20.92 18.18
N LEU A 12 -7.83 -19.72 18.43
CA LEU A 12 -8.70 -19.44 19.56
C LEU A 12 -10.13 -19.89 19.26
N LYS A 13 -10.63 -20.86 20.04
CA LYS A 13 -11.99 -21.40 19.93
C LYS A 13 -13.02 -20.25 19.98
N GLY A 14 -13.72 -20.01 18.88
CA GLY A 14 -14.76 -18.96 18.74
C GLY A 14 -14.46 -17.85 17.73
N TRP A 15 -13.26 -17.79 17.14
CA TRP A 15 -12.84 -16.74 16.20
C TRP A 15 -13.07 -17.07 14.71
N GLY A 16 -14.27 -17.57 14.38
CA GLY A 16 -14.63 -17.89 12.99
C GLY A 16 -13.80 -19.02 12.36
N ARG A 17 -14.13 -19.41 11.13
CA ARG A 17 -13.32 -20.34 10.32
C ARG A 17 -12.55 -19.55 9.28
N VAL A 18 -11.23 -19.76 9.21
CA VAL A 18 -10.34 -19.19 8.16
C VAL A 18 -10.63 -19.67 6.74
N ASP A 19 -11.66 -20.50 6.55
CA ASP A 19 -12.12 -20.93 5.24
C ASP A 19 -13.41 -20.21 4.82
N ASP A 20 -14.01 -19.44 5.74
CA ASP A 20 -15.26 -18.74 5.51
C ASP A 20 -15.00 -17.24 5.25
N GLY A 21 -15.77 -16.67 4.33
CA GLY A 21 -15.73 -15.23 4.01
C GLY A 21 -14.44 -14.78 3.33
N TYR A 22 -14.18 -13.48 3.42
CA TYR A 22 -13.01 -12.81 2.85
C TYR A 22 -12.04 -12.41 3.96
N GLN A 23 -10.79 -12.28 3.56
CA GLN A 23 -9.65 -12.09 4.46
C GLN A 23 -8.78 -10.97 3.96
N LEU A 24 -8.25 -10.21 4.92
CA LEU A 24 -7.22 -9.20 4.69
C LEU A 24 -5.90 -9.69 5.22
N TYR A 25 -4.87 -9.48 4.41
CA TYR A 25 -3.52 -9.88 4.77
C TYR A 25 -2.53 -8.79 4.40
N VAL A 26 -1.39 -8.84 5.09
CA VAL A 26 -0.32 -7.87 4.96
C VAL A 26 0.98 -8.61 4.76
N HIS A 27 1.76 -8.19 3.77
CA HIS A 27 3.16 -8.59 3.61
C HIS A 27 4.05 -7.39 3.93
N THR A 28 5.06 -7.58 4.77
CA THR A 28 5.97 -6.50 5.16
C THR A 28 7.43 -6.92 4.97
N LEU A 29 8.21 -6.04 4.35
CA LEU A 29 9.66 -6.10 4.38
C LEU A 29 10.18 -5.11 5.41
N THR A 30 10.79 -5.64 6.47
CA THR A 30 11.47 -4.87 7.51
C THR A 30 12.96 -4.89 7.23
N PHE A 31 13.58 -3.71 7.17
CA PHE A 31 15.02 -3.55 6.99
C PHE A 31 15.66 -3.07 8.29
N GLY A 32 16.64 -3.84 8.77
CA GLY A 32 17.31 -3.64 10.04
C GLY A 32 16.81 -4.60 11.12
N LYS A 33 17.63 -4.79 12.14
CA LYS A 33 17.29 -5.61 13.32
C LYS A 33 16.43 -4.79 14.28
N ILE A 34 15.20 -5.23 14.51
CA ILE A 34 14.36 -4.70 15.58
C ILE A 34 14.94 -5.13 16.93
N ILE A 35 15.15 -4.16 17.81
CA ILE A 35 15.57 -4.38 19.21
C ILE A 35 14.41 -4.04 20.15
N ASP A 36 13.71 -2.94 19.89
CA ASP A 36 12.48 -2.58 20.60
C ASP A 36 11.27 -2.89 19.71
N HIS A 37 10.52 -3.93 20.06
CA HIS A 37 9.36 -4.39 19.30
C HIS A 37 8.13 -3.48 19.45
N GLU A 38 7.95 -2.81 20.60
CA GLU A 38 6.80 -1.92 20.82
C GLU A 38 6.96 -0.63 20.00
N LYS A 39 8.15 -0.01 20.07
CA LYS A 39 8.43 1.25 19.37
C LYS A 39 8.97 1.04 17.96
N ARG A 40 9.24 -0.22 17.59
CA ARG A 40 9.77 -0.63 16.29
C ARG A 40 11.10 0.08 16.01
N LEU A 41 12.04 0.00 16.95
CA LEU A 41 13.35 0.67 16.88
C LEU A 41 14.50 -0.31 16.69
N ASP A 42 15.53 0.14 15.99
CA ASP A 42 16.81 -0.57 15.83
C ASP A 42 17.75 -0.35 17.03
N ALA A 43 18.94 -0.96 16.97
CA ALA A 43 19.96 -0.83 18.02
C ALA A 43 20.48 0.62 18.21
N ASN A 44 20.25 1.50 17.23
CA ASN A 44 20.61 2.93 17.30
C ASN A 44 19.43 3.81 17.69
N ASN A 45 18.34 3.23 18.22
CA ASN A 45 17.12 3.93 18.61
C ASN A 45 16.43 4.65 17.44
N LYS A 46 16.63 4.20 16.20
CA LYS A 46 15.96 4.71 15.00
C LYS A 46 14.80 3.81 14.61
N LYS A 47 13.73 4.38 14.06
CA LYS A 47 12.64 3.58 13.49
C LYS A 47 13.18 2.69 12.37
N VAL A 48 12.85 1.39 12.45
CA VAL A 48 13.14 0.48 11.35
C VAL A 48 12.37 0.88 10.11
N LYS A 49 12.97 0.65 8.94
CA LYS A 49 12.31 0.93 7.68
C LYS A 49 11.43 -0.26 7.32
N GLU A 50 10.15 0.02 7.06
CA GLU A 50 9.17 -1.00 6.71
C GLU A 50 8.43 -0.59 5.46
N ILE A 51 8.22 -1.56 4.58
CA ILE A 51 7.48 -1.38 3.34
C ILE A 51 6.48 -2.52 3.25
N SER A 52 5.20 -2.18 3.09
CA SER A 52 4.12 -3.16 3.16
C SER A 52 3.29 -3.23 1.89
N TYR A 53 2.64 -4.37 1.71
CA TYR A 53 1.58 -4.66 0.75
C TYR A 53 0.35 -5.12 1.54
N VAL A 54 -0.83 -4.59 1.23
CA VAL A 54 -2.11 -5.08 1.74
C VAL A 54 -2.85 -5.78 0.61
N GLY A 55 -3.52 -6.89 0.91
CA GLY A 55 -4.31 -7.62 -0.07
C GLY A 55 -5.58 -8.25 0.48
N ILE A 56 -6.48 -8.59 -0.45
CA ILE A 56 -7.76 -9.27 -0.21
C ILE A 56 -7.70 -10.67 -0.81
N THR A 57 -8.27 -11.66 -0.11
CA THR A 57 -8.55 -12.99 -0.66
C THR A 57 -9.85 -13.56 -0.12
N GLY A 58 -10.63 -14.25 -0.96
CA GLY A 58 -11.74 -15.12 -0.54
C GLY A 58 -11.33 -16.60 -0.53
N ARG A 59 -10.03 -16.89 -0.64
CA ARG A 59 -9.45 -18.23 -0.47
C ARG A 59 -8.87 -18.35 0.92
N SER A 60 -8.65 -19.57 1.37
CA SER A 60 -7.79 -19.84 2.52
C SER A 60 -6.47 -19.07 2.40
N TRP A 61 -6.11 -18.34 3.45
CA TRP A 61 -4.88 -17.55 3.52
C TRP A 61 -3.63 -18.33 3.14
N LEU A 62 -3.50 -19.59 3.58
CA LEU A 62 -2.33 -20.41 3.28
C LEU A 62 -2.18 -20.66 1.78
N LYS A 63 -3.29 -20.91 1.08
CA LYS A 63 -3.29 -21.04 -0.38
C LYS A 63 -2.85 -19.73 -1.04
N ARG A 64 -3.33 -18.58 -0.54
CA ARG A 64 -2.93 -17.27 -1.08
C ARG A 64 -1.45 -16.96 -0.82
N LEU A 65 -0.93 -17.33 0.35
CA LEU A 65 0.48 -17.22 0.67
C LEU A 65 1.34 -18.07 -0.28
N ASP A 66 0.94 -19.32 -0.53
CA ASP A 66 1.64 -20.20 -1.48
C ASP A 66 1.67 -19.61 -2.89
N GLU A 67 0.57 -19.03 -3.36
CA GLU A 67 0.53 -18.30 -4.64
C GLU A 67 1.54 -17.14 -4.67
N HIS A 68 1.67 -16.37 -3.59
CA HIS A 68 2.67 -15.30 -3.47
C HIS A 68 4.10 -15.85 -3.49
N ILE A 69 4.40 -16.88 -2.70
CA ILE A 69 5.73 -17.52 -2.67
C ILE A 69 6.10 -18.09 -4.04
N ALA A 70 5.17 -18.73 -4.75
CA ALA A 70 5.41 -19.23 -6.10
C ALA A 70 5.73 -18.08 -7.08
N LYS A 71 5.00 -16.97 -7.02
CA LYS A 71 5.24 -15.79 -7.85
C LYS A 71 6.55 -15.05 -7.52
N ILE A 72 6.97 -15.07 -6.25
CA ILE A 72 8.29 -14.60 -5.81
C ILE A 72 9.38 -15.45 -6.45
N ARG A 73 9.33 -16.79 -6.27
CA ARG A 73 10.31 -17.72 -6.85
C ARG A 73 10.43 -17.59 -8.37
N LYS A 74 9.31 -17.36 -9.06
CA LYS A 74 9.28 -17.15 -10.52
C LYS A 74 9.85 -15.79 -10.96
N GLY A 75 10.07 -14.84 -10.05
CA GLY A 75 10.57 -13.51 -10.40
C GLY A 75 9.57 -12.67 -11.19
N THR A 76 8.28 -12.75 -10.84
CA THR A 76 7.24 -11.96 -11.52
C THR A 76 7.44 -10.44 -11.35
N GLY A 77 6.89 -9.64 -12.27
CA GLY A 77 7.10 -8.19 -12.34
C GLY A 77 6.45 -7.34 -11.23
N TYR A 78 5.85 -7.94 -10.21
CA TYR A 78 5.24 -7.20 -9.10
C TYR A 78 6.31 -6.55 -8.21
N LEU A 79 6.08 -5.32 -7.76
CA LEU A 79 7.03 -4.57 -6.92
C LEU A 79 7.44 -5.33 -5.66
N PHE A 80 6.46 -5.88 -4.93
CA PHE A 80 6.71 -6.71 -3.75
C PHE A 80 7.60 -7.91 -4.08
N HIS A 81 7.27 -8.67 -5.14
CA HIS A 81 8.02 -9.88 -5.49
C HIS A 81 9.45 -9.57 -5.92
N GLN A 82 9.64 -8.49 -6.67
CA GLN A 82 10.97 -7.99 -7.03
C GLN A 82 11.76 -7.54 -5.80
N ALA A 83 11.11 -6.84 -4.86
CA ALA A 83 11.74 -6.37 -3.64
C ALA A 83 12.19 -7.53 -2.73
N VAL A 84 11.34 -8.56 -2.57
CA VAL A 84 11.73 -9.78 -1.83
C VAL A 84 12.94 -10.42 -2.49
N ASN A 85 12.89 -10.71 -3.79
CA ASN A 85 14.00 -11.36 -4.51
C ASN A 85 15.31 -10.58 -4.42
N LYS A 86 15.27 -9.25 -4.59
CA LYS A 86 16.45 -8.39 -4.46
C LYS A 86 17.02 -8.38 -3.03
N SER A 87 16.17 -8.64 -2.04
CA SER A 87 16.54 -8.59 -0.63
C SER A 87 16.92 -9.94 -0.05
N LEU A 88 16.70 -11.07 -0.75
CA LEU A 88 16.99 -12.42 -0.23
C LEU A 88 18.46 -12.63 0.18
N SER A 89 19.40 -11.87 -0.40
CA SER A 89 20.82 -11.88 -0.01
C SER A 89 21.15 -10.94 1.16
N ASN A 90 20.23 -10.08 1.59
CA ASN A 90 20.41 -9.15 2.69
C ASN A 90 20.08 -9.83 4.03
N ARG A 91 21.10 -10.05 4.86
CA ARG A 91 20.95 -10.71 6.18
C ARG A 91 20.16 -9.90 7.21
N ASP A 92 20.03 -8.59 7.00
CA ASP A 92 19.32 -7.68 7.90
C ASP A 92 17.90 -7.37 7.40
N MET A 93 17.36 -8.16 6.47
CA MET A 93 15.98 -8.04 6.00
C MET A 93 15.13 -9.19 6.54
N VAL A 94 13.97 -8.82 7.10
CA VAL A 94 12.95 -9.76 7.55
C VAL A 94 11.73 -9.60 6.66
N TYR A 95 11.30 -10.72 6.06
CA TYR A 95 10.01 -10.82 5.40
C TYR A 95 9.00 -11.40 6.39
N SER A 96 7.98 -10.61 6.75
CA SER A 96 6.84 -11.05 7.54
C SER A 96 5.55 -11.03 6.74
N PHE A 97 4.61 -11.85 7.16
CA PHE A 97 3.26 -11.88 6.63
C PHE A 97 2.28 -12.08 7.77
N GLU A 98 1.16 -11.37 7.72
CA GLU A 98 0.18 -11.31 8.81
C GLU A 98 -1.22 -11.40 8.21
N LEU A 99 -2.08 -12.20 8.86
CA LEU A 99 -3.52 -12.19 8.60
C LEU A 99 -4.11 -11.11 9.49
N PHE A 100 -4.64 -10.05 8.88
CA PHE A 100 -5.09 -8.87 9.59
C PHE A 100 -6.54 -8.99 10.06
N ASP A 101 -7.41 -9.51 9.19
CA ASP A 101 -8.82 -9.70 9.49
C ASP A 101 -9.40 -10.88 8.68
N ILE A 102 -10.44 -11.51 9.20
CA ILE A 102 -11.02 -12.75 8.68
C ILE A 102 -12.55 -12.73 8.75
N ASN A 103 -13.20 -13.65 8.03
CA ASN A 103 -14.65 -13.86 8.06
C ASN A 103 -15.46 -12.61 7.65
N LEU A 104 -14.84 -11.73 6.86
CA LEU A 104 -15.48 -10.52 6.33
C LEU A 104 -16.47 -10.89 5.21
N SER A 105 -17.53 -10.11 5.07
CA SER A 105 -18.26 -10.05 3.79
C SER A 105 -17.35 -9.52 2.68
N PHE A 106 -17.80 -9.70 1.43
CA PHE A 106 -17.04 -9.21 0.29
C PHE A 106 -16.88 -7.69 0.34
N GLU A 107 -17.96 -6.97 0.61
CA GLU A 107 -17.97 -5.50 0.71
C GLU A 107 -17.06 -5.00 1.82
N GLU A 108 -17.14 -5.61 3.02
CA GLU A 108 -16.29 -5.23 4.16
C GLU A 108 -14.81 -5.39 3.80
N ALA A 109 -14.41 -6.52 3.21
CA ALA A 109 -13.03 -6.72 2.79
C ALA A 109 -12.58 -5.71 1.72
N MET A 110 -13.46 -5.39 0.76
CA MET A 110 -13.17 -4.42 -0.29
C MET A 110 -12.97 -3.01 0.24
N TYR A 111 -13.78 -2.55 1.19
CA TYR A 111 -13.63 -1.22 1.80
C TYR A 111 -12.47 -1.16 2.80
N LEU A 112 -12.34 -2.16 3.67
CA LEU A 112 -11.33 -2.18 4.71
C LEU A 112 -9.92 -2.28 4.12
N GLU A 113 -9.72 -3.01 3.01
CA GLU A 113 -8.43 -2.98 2.31
C GLU A 113 -8.04 -1.57 1.86
N GLU A 114 -8.97 -0.82 1.27
CA GLU A 114 -8.68 0.53 0.78
C GLU A 114 -8.36 1.50 1.91
N MET A 115 -9.08 1.36 3.04
CA MET A 115 -8.78 2.11 4.26
C MET A 115 -7.38 1.81 4.78
N LEU A 116 -6.96 0.54 4.81
CA LEU A 116 -5.61 0.15 5.23
C LEU A 116 -4.54 0.61 4.24
N VAL A 117 -4.80 0.49 2.93
CA VAL A 117 -3.87 0.94 1.89
C VAL A 117 -3.58 2.43 2.04
N ASP A 118 -4.61 3.24 2.25
CA ASP A 118 -4.47 4.68 2.45
C ASP A 118 -3.80 4.98 3.80
N GLY A 119 -4.34 4.43 4.89
CA GLY A 119 -3.89 4.72 6.26
C GLY A 119 -2.44 4.30 6.54
N TRP A 120 -2.00 3.18 5.95
CA TRP A 120 -0.63 2.68 6.09
C TRP A 120 0.28 3.11 4.94
N SER A 121 -0.23 3.91 3.99
CA SER A 121 0.52 4.40 2.84
C SER A 121 1.22 3.29 2.05
N THR A 122 0.51 2.18 1.79
CA THR A 122 1.11 1.02 1.11
C THR A 122 1.15 1.15 -0.41
N LEU A 123 0.70 2.28 -0.97
CA LEU A 123 0.88 2.56 -2.40
C LEU A 123 2.32 2.93 -2.73
N ALA A 124 2.81 2.42 -3.86
CA ALA A 124 4.08 2.82 -4.44
C ALA A 124 4.08 4.35 -4.69
N PRO A 125 5.18 5.08 -4.41
CA PRO A 125 6.52 4.56 -4.08
C PRO A 125 6.76 4.25 -2.59
N HIS A 126 5.78 4.46 -1.72
CA HIS A 126 5.94 4.30 -0.27
C HIS A 126 5.68 2.87 0.22
N GLY A 127 4.85 2.12 -0.50
CA GLY A 127 4.62 0.69 -0.30
C GLY A 127 4.67 -0.09 -1.61
N PHE A 128 4.07 -1.28 -1.58
CA PHE A 128 4.09 -2.22 -2.70
C PHE A 128 2.76 -2.35 -3.46
N ASN A 129 1.64 -1.81 -2.95
CA ASN A 129 0.40 -1.71 -3.72
C ASN A 129 0.64 -0.76 -4.91
N MET A 130 0.24 -1.16 -6.11
CA MET A 130 0.30 -0.27 -7.28
C MET A 130 -0.95 0.59 -7.39
N ILE A 131 -2.07 -0.03 -7.07
CA ILE A 131 -3.41 0.53 -6.89
C ILE A 131 -4.03 -0.24 -5.71
N PRO A 132 -5.09 0.28 -5.06
CA PRO A 132 -5.88 -0.47 -4.10
C PRO A 132 -6.48 -1.72 -4.75
N GLY A 133 -6.66 -2.77 -3.97
CA GLY A 133 -7.29 -4.01 -4.40
C GLY A 133 -8.82 -3.95 -4.41
N GLY A 134 -9.42 -3.08 -3.59
CA GLY A 134 -10.86 -2.90 -3.45
C GLY A 134 -11.60 -2.33 -4.67
N PHE A 135 -12.80 -1.79 -4.45
CA PHE A 135 -13.68 -1.26 -5.48
C PHE A 135 -13.05 -0.17 -6.35
N ARG A 136 -12.21 0.69 -5.76
CA ARG A 136 -11.42 1.70 -6.48
C ARG A 136 -10.43 1.05 -7.43
N GLY A 137 -9.76 -0.02 -7.01
CA GLY A 137 -8.91 -0.81 -7.89
C GLY A 137 -9.66 -1.34 -9.11
N ILE A 138 -10.85 -1.92 -8.89
CA ILE A 138 -11.73 -2.39 -9.95
C ILE A 138 -12.18 -1.24 -10.86
N SER A 139 -12.56 -0.11 -10.29
CA SER A 139 -12.96 1.09 -11.02
C SER A 139 -11.83 1.57 -11.94
N GLU A 140 -10.59 1.63 -11.46
CA GLU A 140 -9.44 2.02 -12.30
C GLU A 140 -9.18 1.09 -13.46
N LEU A 141 -9.19 -0.21 -13.20
CA LEU A 141 -9.01 -1.20 -14.26
C LEU A 141 -10.13 -1.07 -15.30
N SER A 142 -11.34 -0.72 -14.87
CA SER A 142 -12.50 -0.50 -15.74
C SER A 142 -12.38 0.80 -16.56
N LYS A 143 -12.01 1.92 -15.94
CA LYS A 143 -11.75 3.21 -16.61
C LYS A 143 -10.72 3.05 -17.73
N ARG A 144 -9.70 2.22 -17.49
CA ARG A 144 -8.62 1.90 -18.44
C ARG A 144 -8.98 0.84 -19.46
N ARG A 145 -10.22 0.33 -19.44
CA ARG A 145 -10.71 -0.75 -20.31
C ARG A 145 -9.86 -2.04 -20.19
N LEU A 146 -9.19 -2.23 -19.06
CA LEU A 146 -8.48 -3.47 -18.72
C LEU A 146 -9.47 -4.54 -18.23
N LEU A 147 -10.55 -4.11 -17.58
CA LEU A 147 -11.74 -4.92 -17.34
C LEU A 147 -12.82 -4.55 -18.36
N LYS A 148 -13.48 -5.56 -18.92
CA LYS A 148 -14.65 -5.39 -19.79
C LYS A 148 -15.92 -5.23 -18.96
N LYS A 149 -17.00 -4.72 -19.56
CA LYS A 149 -18.31 -4.57 -18.90
C LYS A 149 -18.85 -5.87 -18.28
N ASN A 150 -18.59 -7.02 -18.90
CA ASN A 150 -19.00 -8.31 -18.34
C ASN A 150 -18.12 -8.72 -17.14
N ASP A 151 -16.86 -8.29 -17.11
CA ASP A 151 -15.94 -8.57 -16.01
C ASP A 151 -16.34 -7.79 -14.75
N THR A 152 -16.91 -6.59 -14.90
CA THR A 152 -17.38 -5.76 -13.78
C THR A 152 -18.70 -6.25 -13.16
N ASN A 153 -19.40 -7.18 -13.83
CA ASN A 153 -20.59 -7.82 -13.28
C ASN A 153 -20.25 -9.04 -12.42
N LEU A 154 -18.99 -9.49 -12.43
CA LEU A 154 -18.52 -10.53 -11.53
C LEU A 154 -18.57 -10.00 -10.10
N TYR A 155 -18.75 -10.92 -9.15
CA TYR A 155 -18.83 -10.60 -7.74
C TYR A 155 -17.98 -11.57 -6.93
N GLY A 156 -17.53 -11.14 -5.76
CA GLY A 156 -16.80 -12.00 -4.84
C GLY A 156 -15.48 -12.55 -5.41
N GLN A 157 -15.23 -13.84 -5.17
CA GLN A 157 -13.99 -14.50 -5.57
C GLN A 157 -13.74 -14.48 -7.09
N ASP A 158 -14.79 -14.55 -7.92
CA ASP A 158 -14.68 -14.48 -9.38
C ASP A 158 -14.16 -13.10 -9.83
N LEU A 159 -14.63 -12.02 -9.19
CA LEU A 159 -14.13 -10.67 -9.47
C LEU A 159 -12.66 -10.52 -9.05
N LEU A 160 -12.30 -11.03 -7.86
CA LEU A 160 -10.92 -11.00 -7.37
C LEU A 160 -9.97 -11.76 -8.29
N ASP A 161 -10.41 -12.89 -8.83
CA ASP A 161 -9.64 -13.67 -9.79
C ASP A 161 -9.49 -12.97 -11.12
N LYS A 162 -10.57 -12.40 -11.63
CA LYS A 162 -10.53 -11.63 -12.86
C LYS A 162 -9.60 -10.43 -12.74
N ARG A 163 -9.67 -9.71 -11.62
CA ARG A 163 -8.74 -8.62 -11.28
C ARG A 163 -7.29 -9.11 -11.27
N ASN A 164 -7.00 -10.20 -10.58
CA ASN A 164 -5.64 -10.75 -10.47
C ASN A 164 -5.09 -11.19 -11.84
N GLU A 165 -5.92 -11.82 -12.67
CA GLU A 165 -5.60 -12.21 -14.05
C GLU A 165 -5.27 -10.96 -14.89
N THR A 166 -6.13 -9.96 -14.86
CA THR A 166 -5.97 -8.69 -15.59
C THR A 166 -4.69 -7.97 -15.20
N ILE A 167 -4.40 -7.85 -13.90
CA ILE A 167 -3.16 -7.23 -13.41
C ILE A 167 -1.93 -8.05 -13.84
N SER A 168 -1.99 -9.38 -13.76
CA SER A 168 -0.88 -10.25 -14.19
C SER A 168 -0.56 -10.04 -15.68
N LYS A 169 -1.60 -10.04 -16.53
CA LYS A 169 -1.46 -9.79 -17.97
C LYS A 169 -0.91 -8.39 -18.26
N PHE A 170 -1.38 -7.38 -17.53
CA PHE A 170 -0.87 -6.02 -17.67
C PHE A 170 0.62 -5.94 -17.32
N ILE A 171 1.04 -6.50 -16.18
CA ILE A 171 2.44 -6.55 -15.75
C ILE A 171 3.30 -7.28 -16.78
N ASP A 172 2.85 -8.43 -17.26
CA ASP A 172 3.57 -9.19 -18.28
C ASP A 172 3.72 -8.41 -19.59
N ARG A 173 2.71 -7.62 -19.98
CA ARG A 173 2.74 -6.82 -21.21
C ARG A 173 3.63 -5.59 -21.10
N GLU A 174 3.51 -4.82 -20.02
CA GLU A 174 4.21 -3.54 -19.87
C GLU A 174 5.63 -3.70 -19.33
N LEU A 175 5.83 -4.51 -18.27
CA LEU A 175 7.12 -4.58 -17.59
C LEU A 175 8.14 -5.49 -18.30
N LYS A 176 7.72 -6.53 -19.04
CA LYS A 176 8.66 -7.32 -19.86
C LYS A 176 9.17 -6.56 -21.08
N LYS A 177 8.46 -5.53 -21.53
CA LYS A 177 8.87 -4.70 -22.67
C LYS A 177 9.79 -3.53 -22.27
N GLY A 178 10.15 -3.42 -21.00
CA GLY A 178 10.95 -2.29 -20.49
C GLY A 178 10.18 -0.97 -20.44
N ASN A 179 8.84 -1.00 -20.59
CA ASN A 179 8.01 0.21 -20.52
C ASN A 179 7.85 0.66 -19.06
N SER A 180 7.67 1.97 -18.86
CA SER A 180 7.30 2.53 -17.55
C SER A 180 5.94 1.96 -17.10
N ASN A 181 5.78 1.80 -15.79
CA ASN A 181 4.55 1.25 -15.21
C ASN A 181 3.41 2.28 -15.26
N SER A 182 2.72 2.37 -16.40
CA SER A 182 1.66 3.38 -16.62
C SER A 182 0.50 3.29 -15.63
N LEU A 183 0.22 2.11 -15.06
CA LEU A 183 -0.77 1.98 -13.99
C LEU A 183 -0.46 2.90 -12.80
N ILE A 184 0.79 2.89 -12.34
CA ILE A 184 1.23 3.74 -11.22
C ILE A 184 1.26 5.20 -11.66
N SER A 185 1.89 5.50 -12.79
CA SER A 185 2.04 6.88 -13.29
C SER A 185 0.68 7.57 -13.44
N ASP A 186 -0.25 6.92 -14.12
CA ASP A 186 -1.57 7.50 -14.38
C ASP A 186 -2.42 7.57 -13.09
N TRP A 187 -2.24 6.64 -12.16
CA TRP A 187 -2.94 6.69 -10.86
C TRP A 187 -2.52 7.91 -10.04
N TRP A 188 -1.22 8.23 -10.04
CA TRP A 188 -0.69 9.44 -9.40
C TRP A 188 -1.00 10.73 -10.17
N SER A 189 -1.35 10.61 -11.47
CA SER A 189 -1.76 11.77 -12.28
C SER A 189 -3.17 12.27 -11.94
N ASP A 190 -4.01 11.42 -11.33
CA ASP A 190 -5.34 11.79 -10.88
C ASP A 190 -5.28 12.60 -9.57
N ASP A 191 -5.85 13.81 -9.61
CA ASP A 191 -5.84 14.78 -8.50
C ASP A 191 -6.38 14.22 -7.20
N ASP A 192 -7.51 13.51 -7.28
CA ASP A 192 -8.25 13.05 -6.11
C ASP A 192 -7.52 11.86 -5.47
N ASN A 193 -6.99 10.95 -6.29
CA ASN A 193 -6.14 9.86 -5.80
C ASN A 193 -4.86 10.39 -5.15
N TYR A 194 -4.20 11.37 -5.76
CA TYR A 194 -3.00 12.00 -5.22
C TYR A 194 -3.27 12.60 -3.83
N TRP A 195 -4.29 13.46 -3.72
CA TRP A 195 -4.57 14.17 -2.49
C TRP A 195 -5.08 13.26 -1.39
N ARG A 196 -5.89 12.23 -1.71
CA ARG A 196 -6.35 11.29 -0.68
C ARG A 196 -5.20 10.54 0.00
N ILE A 197 -4.13 10.20 -0.73
CA ILE A 197 -2.93 9.56 -0.15
C ILE A 197 -2.05 10.56 0.59
N MET A 198 -1.97 11.80 0.11
CA MET A 198 -1.25 12.84 0.83
C MET A 198 -1.95 13.21 2.14
N GLU A 199 -3.28 13.11 2.19
CA GLU A 199 -4.12 13.44 3.34
C GLU A 199 -4.32 12.28 4.32
N SER A 200 -4.01 11.04 3.93
CA SER A 200 -4.31 9.84 4.74
C SER A 200 -3.54 9.74 6.06
N HIS A 201 -2.45 10.50 6.21
CA HIS A 201 -1.65 10.47 7.43
C HIS A 201 -1.85 11.77 8.22
N SER A 202 -2.32 11.67 9.48
CA SER A 202 -2.70 12.82 10.34
C SER A 202 -1.63 13.90 10.54
N LYS A 203 -0.36 13.56 10.28
CA LYS A 203 0.80 14.46 10.34
C LYS A 203 1.15 15.15 9.02
N ARG A 204 0.46 14.85 7.92
CA ARG A 204 0.66 15.46 6.60
C ARG A 204 -0.29 16.65 6.42
N LEU A 205 0.08 17.53 5.50
CA LEU A 205 -0.73 18.68 5.14
C LEU A 205 -1.73 18.28 4.05
N ASN A 206 -2.97 18.73 4.19
CA ASN A 206 -3.99 18.57 3.17
C ASN A 206 -3.88 19.59 2.03
N LYS A 207 -4.68 19.39 0.96
CA LYS A 207 -4.66 20.27 -0.22
C LYS A 207 -4.87 21.74 0.13
N ALA A 208 -5.83 22.02 1.02
CA ALA A 208 -6.14 23.37 1.44
C ALA A 208 -4.97 24.01 2.22
N GLN A 209 -4.31 23.24 3.11
CA GLN A 209 -3.14 23.70 3.86
C GLN A 209 -1.95 23.97 2.95
N VAL A 210 -1.66 23.08 1.99
CA VAL A 210 -0.57 23.27 1.02
C VAL A 210 -0.81 24.52 0.16
N ASN A 211 -2.03 24.70 -0.35
CA ASN A 211 -2.38 25.90 -1.12
C ASN A 211 -2.30 27.18 -0.26
N LYS A 212 -2.72 27.10 1.01
CA LYS A 212 -2.63 28.21 1.96
C LYS A 212 -1.18 28.60 2.25
N ILE A 213 -0.24 27.64 2.33
CA ILE A 213 1.19 27.92 2.48
C ILE A 213 1.70 28.80 1.32
N TRP A 214 1.44 28.40 0.08
CA TRP A 214 1.85 29.17 -1.09
C TRP A 214 1.23 30.57 -1.12
N ALA A 215 -0.05 30.68 -0.78
CA ALA A 215 -0.75 31.96 -0.73
C ALA A 215 -0.20 32.90 0.36
N LEU A 216 0.16 32.37 1.53
CA LEU A 216 0.72 33.17 2.63
C LEU A 216 2.19 33.54 2.38
N TYR A 217 2.97 32.65 1.78
CA TYR A 217 4.35 32.93 1.39
C TYR A 217 4.42 34.02 0.32
N ALA A 218 3.54 33.98 -0.68
CA ALA A 218 3.42 35.02 -1.69
C ALA A 218 3.04 36.40 -1.10
N LYS A 219 2.40 36.43 0.07
CA LYS A 219 2.10 37.66 0.84
C LYS A 219 3.27 38.14 1.71
N GLY A 220 4.42 37.47 1.66
CA GLY A 220 5.63 37.86 2.38
C GLY A 220 5.68 37.43 3.84
N LEU A 221 4.82 36.51 4.28
CA LEU A 221 4.85 36.01 5.66
C LEU A 221 6.08 35.13 5.92
N SER A 222 6.58 35.17 7.15
CA SER A 222 7.68 34.31 7.58
C SER A 222 7.22 32.84 7.73
N LEU A 223 8.18 31.91 7.70
CA LEU A 223 7.87 30.48 7.85
C LEU A 223 7.15 30.16 9.16
N ASP A 224 7.48 30.86 10.24
CA ASP A 224 6.87 30.69 11.56
C ASP A 224 5.40 31.13 11.56
N GLN A 225 5.11 32.31 10.98
CA GLN A 225 3.74 32.82 10.83
C GLN A 225 2.89 31.91 9.95
N ILE A 226 3.47 31.39 8.86
CA ILE A 226 2.78 30.45 7.98
C ILE A 226 2.47 29.15 8.74
N LYS A 227 3.45 28.61 9.47
CA LYS A 227 3.31 27.38 10.27
C LYS A 227 2.11 27.49 11.23
N GLU A 228 2.02 28.58 11.97
CA GLU A 228 0.90 28.83 12.89
C GLU A 228 -0.45 28.90 12.16
N GLN A 229 -0.53 29.66 11.06
CA GLN A 229 -1.80 29.86 10.35
C GLN A 229 -2.32 28.63 9.60
N VAL A 230 -1.45 27.72 9.21
CA VAL A 230 -1.83 26.50 8.49
C VAL A 230 -1.90 25.26 9.39
N GLY A 231 -1.49 25.38 10.66
CA GLY A 231 -1.42 24.26 11.58
C GLY A 231 -0.35 23.24 11.19
N ALA A 232 0.77 23.69 10.62
CA ALA A 232 1.88 22.79 10.30
C ALA A 232 2.62 22.37 11.57
N LEU A 233 3.25 21.19 11.52
CA LEU A 233 3.97 20.62 12.67
C LEU A 233 5.24 21.40 13.02
N ASN A 234 5.91 21.97 12.02
CA ASN A 234 7.14 22.74 12.17
C ASN A 234 7.45 23.53 10.89
N GLU A 235 8.35 24.52 11.00
CA GLU A 235 8.79 25.33 9.86
C GLU A 235 9.43 24.49 8.75
N ARG A 236 10.09 23.37 9.10
CA ARG A 236 10.68 22.46 8.10
C ARG A 236 9.63 21.85 7.18
N GLN A 237 8.42 21.58 7.68
CA GLN A 237 7.31 21.10 6.88
C GLN A 237 6.87 22.16 5.87
N VAL A 238 6.72 23.42 6.32
CA VAL A 238 6.39 24.58 5.46
C VAL A 238 7.47 24.80 4.41
N LYS A 239 8.73 24.88 4.83
CA LYS A 239 9.88 25.04 3.94
C LYS A 239 9.94 23.92 2.89
N GLY A 240 9.69 22.68 3.29
CA GLY A 240 9.68 21.57 2.34
C GLY A 240 8.55 21.62 1.30
N VAL A 241 7.44 22.31 1.57
CA VAL A 241 6.42 22.62 0.55
C VAL A 241 6.97 23.65 -0.44
N LEU A 242 7.55 24.75 0.06
CA LEU A 242 8.06 25.86 -0.74
C LEU A 242 9.28 25.48 -1.59
N ASP A 243 10.13 24.59 -1.07
CA ASP A 243 11.25 24.00 -1.80
C ASP A 243 10.79 22.93 -2.82
N GLU A 244 9.48 22.72 -2.97
CA GLU A 244 8.85 21.65 -3.76
C GLU A 244 9.41 20.25 -3.44
N LYS A 245 9.95 20.08 -2.24
CA LYS A 245 10.56 18.82 -1.78
C LYS A 245 9.49 17.80 -1.40
N TYR A 246 8.38 18.29 -0.86
CA TYR A 246 7.21 17.50 -0.51
C TYR A 246 6.03 18.03 -1.34
N TYR A 247 5.14 17.13 -1.76
CA TYR A 247 3.93 17.45 -2.52
C TYR A 247 4.12 17.94 -3.97
N LYS A 248 5.33 17.88 -4.53
CA LYS A 248 5.56 18.05 -5.98
C LYS A 248 5.07 16.82 -6.74
N ARG A 249 4.31 17.06 -7.81
CA ARG A 249 3.95 16.00 -8.77
C ARG A 249 5.16 15.69 -9.66
N GLN A 250 5.45 14.40 -9.84
CA GLN A 250 6.43 13.95 -10.84
C GLN A 250 5.80 13.95 -12.22
#